data_AF-A0AAW7I059-F1
#
_entry.id   AF-A0AAW7I059-F1
#
_cell.length_a   1.000
_cell.length_b   1.000
_cell.length_c   1.000
_cell.angle_alpha   90.00
_cell.angle_beta   90.00
_cell.angle_gamma   90.00
#
_symmetry.space_group_name_H-M   'P 1'
#
loop_
_entity.id
_entity.type
_entity.pdbx_description
1 polymer ?
#
loop_
_entity_poly.entity_id
_entity_poly.type
_entity_poly.pdbx_seq_one_letter_code
_entity_poly.pdbx_strand_id
1 'polypeptide(L)'
;MSKPKDAKTRKQAQRYRDAALGIQRVEVRLSIREREQLETLRSARAGSGEPYSADEYISTLLRRDWELWQQQQAELAKQTCPNCECSLPAGCGGAFKGQPECWHTEGDKKLAL
;
A
#
# COMPACT_ATOMS: atom_id res chain seq x y z
N MET A 1 12.32 15.14 -41.26
CA MET A 1 12.10 14.19 -40.13
C MET A 1 12.99 14.61 -38.97
N SER A 2 12.41 15.04 -37.84
CA SER A 2 13.21 15.51 -36.69
C SER A 2 13.98 14.34 -36.08
N LYS A 3 15.28 14.54 -35.83
CA LYS A 3 16.17 13.55 -35.20
C LYS A 3 15.56 13.08 -33.86
N PRO A 4 15.51 11.77 -33.55
CA PRO A 4 15.02 11.30 -32.27
C PRO A 4 15.87 11.91 -31.15
N LYS A 5 15.21 12.59 -30.19
CA LYS A 5 15.88 13.17 -29.02
C LYS A 5 16.67 12.07 -28.30
N ASP A 6 17.90 12.37 -27.88
CA ASP A 6 18.76 11.47 -27.11
C ASP A 6 17.98 10.86 -25.91
N ALA A 7 18.20 9.57 -25.64
CA ALA A 7 17.60 8.85 -24.51
C ALA A 7 17.79 9.58 -23.17
N LYS A 8 18.94 10.26 -22.97
CA LYS A 8 19.22 11.08 -21.79
C LYS A 8 18.23 12.24 -21.67
N THR A 9 17.97 12.94 -22.76
CA THR A 9 17.05 14.10 -22.81
C THR A 9 15.60 13.65 -22.55
N ARG A 10 15.20 12.48 -23.07
CA ARG A 10 13.87 11.91 -22.80
C ARG A 10 13.69 11.57 -21.32
N LYS A 11 14.67 10.91 -20.71
CA LYS A 11 14.64 10.54 -19.29
C LYS A 11 14.67 11.76 -18.37
N GLN A 12 15.40 12.81 -18.75
CA GLN A 12 15.40 14.08 -18.02
C GLN A 12 14.04 14.78 -18.09
N ALA A 13 13.43 14.84 -19.27
CA ALA A 13 12.09 15.42 -19.45
C ALA A 13 11.02 14.64 -18.66
N GLN A 14 11.11 13.31 -18.61
CA GLN A 14 10.24 12.48 -17.78
C GLN A 14 10.39 12.82 -16.30
N ARG A 15 11.62 12.84 -15.77
CA ARG A 15 11.88 13.20 -14.37
C ARG A 15 11.37 14.59 -14.00
N TYR A 16 11.49 15.56 -14.91
CA TYR A 16 10.97 16.91 -14.69
C TYR A 16 9.44 16.92 -14.56
N ARG A 17 8.75 16.17 -15.43
CA ARG A 17 7.28 16.04 -15.35
C ARG A 17 6.85 15.32 -14.08
N ASP A 18 7.52 14.22 -13.75
CA ASP A 18 7.24 13.45 -12.54
C ASP A 18 7.42 14.33 -11.30
N ALA A 19 8.53 15.08 -11.22
CA ALA A 19 8.79 16.02 -10.13
C ALA A 19 7.73 17.14 -10.04
N ALA A 20 7.30 17.69 -11.18
CA ALA A 20 6.24 18.69 -11.21
C ALA A 20 4.89 18.16 -10.71
N LEU A 21 4.64 16.85 -10.85
CA LEU A 21 3.45 16.16 -10.36
C LEU A 21 3.65 15.53 -8.97
N GLY A 22 4.81 15.72 -8.33
CA GLY A 22 5.15 15.07 -7.05
C GLY A 22 5.26 13.55 -7.13
N ILE A 23 5.38 12.98 -8.33
CA ILE A 23 5.49 11.54 -8.55
C ILE A 23 6.91 11.10 -8.20
N GLN A 24 7.01 10.20 -7.22
CA GLN A 24 8.25 9.56 -6.85
C GLN A 24 8.25 8.09 -7.32
N ARG A 25 9.37 7.66 -7.91
CA ARG A 25 9.55 6.27 -8.29
C ARG A 25 9.84 5.41 -7.05
N VAL A 26 9.07 4.33 -6.90
CA VAL A 26 9.33 3.24 -5.95
C VAL A 26 9.84 2.04 -6.74
N GLU A 27 10.96 1.46 -6.32
CA GLU A 27 11.53 0.25 -6.92
C GLU A 27 11.43 -0.90 -5.93
N VAL A 28 10.90 -2.04 -6.38
CA VAL A 28 10.71 -3.24 -5.56
C VAL A 28 11.51 -4.40 -6.13
N ARG A 29 12.03 -5.26 -5.25
CA ARG A 29 12.71 -6.49 -5.63
C ARG A 29 11.71 -7.63 -5.50
N LEU A 30 11.42 -8.28 -6.62
CA LEU A 30 10.53 -9.44 -6.70
C LEU A 30 11.32 -10.65 -7.16
N SER A 31 11.16 -11.78 -6.47
CA SER A 31 11.59 -13.10 -6.90
C SER A 31 10.95 -13.49 -8.24
N ILE A 32 11.47 -14.54 -8.87
CA ILE A 32 10.90 -15.06 -10.13
C ILE A 32 9.41 -15.39 -9.93
N ARG A 33 9.10 -16.12 -8.85
CA ARG A 33 7.74 -16.52 -8.49
C ARG A 33 6.80 -15.32 -8.33
N GLU A 34 7.24 -14.28 -7.64
CA GLU A 34 6.41 -13.08 -7.43
C GLU A 34 6.13 -12.33 -8.75
N ARG A 35 7.08 -12.33 -9.70
CA ARG A 35 6.85 -11.72 -11.02
C ARG A 35 5.86 -12.51 -11.86
N GLU A 36 5.88 -13.83 -11.80
CA GLU A 36 4.89 -14.69 -12.47
C GLU A 36 3.49 -14.50 -11.87
N GLN A 37 3.40 -14.40 -10.54
CA GLN A 37 2.16 -14.08 -9.84
C GLN A 37 1.63 -12.69 -10.23
N LEU A 38 2.51 -11.69 -10.29
CA LEU A 38 2.16 -10.35 -10.73
C LEU A 38 1.58 -10.36 -12.15
N GLU A 39 2.22 -11.04 -13.09
CA GLU A 39 1.74 -11.12 -14.48
C GLU A 39 0.35 -11.79 -14.57
N THR A 40 0.19 -12.90 -13.86
CA THR A 40 -1.09 -13.62 -13.77
C THR A 40 -2.19 -12.72 -13.21
N LEU A 41 -1.92 -12.02 -12.11
CA LEU A 41 -2.91 -11.20 -11.41
C LEU A 41 -3.25 -9.92 -12.17
N ARG A 42 -2.31 -9.30 -12.88
CA ARG A 42 -2.54 -8.13 -13.74
C ARG A 42 -3.58 -8.43 -14.81
N SER A 43 -3.50 -9.61 -15.42
CA SER A 43 -4.46 -10.07 -16.43
C SER A 43 -5.78 -10.49 -15.80
N ALA A 44 -5.74 -11.36 -14.79
CA ALA A 44 -6.96 -11.91 -14.17
C ALA A 44 -7.85 -10.83 -13.53
N ARG A 45 -7.26 -9.78 -12.96
CA ARG A 45 -8.00 -8.69 -12.30
C ARG A 45 -8.49 -7.61 -13.25
N ALA A 46 -7.98 -7.54 -14.47
CA ALA A 46 -8.48 -6.63 -15.52
C ALA A 46 -9.81 -7.13 -16.14
N GLY A 47 -10.17 -8.40 -15.92
CA GLY A 47 -11.39 -8.99 -16.47
C GLY A 47 -11.29 -9.14 -17.99
N SER A 48 -12.23 -8.53 -18.73
CA SER A 48 -12.23 -8.51 -20.19
C SER A 48 -11.41 -7.37 -20.81
N GLY A 49 -10.82 -6.51 -19.98
CA GLY A 49 -9.94 -5.43 -20.43
C GLY A 49 -8.51 -5.89 -20.72
N GLU A 50 -7.68 -4.96 -21.19
CA GLU A 50 -6.24 -5.18 -21.28
C GLU A 50 -5.63 -5.38 -19.88
N PRO A 51 -4.63 -6.27 -19.72
CA PRO A 51 -3.94 -6.43 -18.46
C PRO A 51 -3.38 -5.10 -17.96
N TYR A 52 -3.57 -4.81 -16.67
CA TYR A 52 -3.00 -3.62 -16.05
C TYR A 52 -1.48 -3.57 -16.26
N SER A 53 -0.91 -2.38 -16.35
CA SER A 53 0.54 -2.23 -16.13
C SER A 53 0.93 -2.61 -14.70
N ALA A 54 2.20 -2.87 -14.45
CA ALA A 54 2.66 -3.26 -13.11
C ALA A 54 2.44 -2.13 -12.08
N ASP A 55 2.68 -0.89 -12.47
CA ASP A 55 2.46 0.30 -11.64
C ASP A 55 0.98 0.57 -11.40
N GLU A 56 0.10 0.41 -12.39
CA GLU A 56 -1.35 0.51 -12.17
C GLU A 56 -1.87 -0.54 -11.21
N TYR A 57 -1.41 -1.79 -11.37
CA TYR A 57 -1.83 -2.89 -10.50
C TYR A 57 -1.40 -2.65 -9.05
N ILE A 58 -0.12 -2.34 -8.83
CA ILE A 58 0.42 -2.06 -7.48
C ILE A 58 -0.26 -0.83 -6.87
N SER A 59 -0.43 0.25 -7.65
CA SER A 59 -1.09 1.47 -7.17
C SER A 59 -2.57 1.22 -6.81
N THR A 60 -3.23 0.33 -7.55
CA THR A 60 -4.62 -0.04 -7.26
C THR A 60 -4.73 -0.87 -5.98
N LEU A 61 -3.80 -1.80 -5.75
CA LEU A 61 -3.72 -2.54 -4.48
C LEU A 61 -3.50 -1.60 -3.30
N LEU A 62 -2.56 -0.65 -3.42
CA LEU A 62 -2.31 0.35 -2.38
C LEU A 62 -3.55 1.18 -2.05
N ARG A 63 -4.30 1.63 -3.07
CA ARG A 63 -5.55 2.39 -2.84
C ARG A 63 -6.60 1.57 -2.11
N ARG A 64 -6.80 0.31 -2.51
CA ARG A 64 -7.76 -0.59 -1.86
C ARG A 64 -7.39 -0.89 -0.41
N ASP A 65 -6.10 -1.12 -0.17
CA ASP A 65 -5.58 -1.34 1.18
C ASP A 65 -5.75 -0.09 2.05
N TRP A 66 -5.52 1.10 1.49
CA TRP A 66 -5.76 2.36 2.18
C TRP A 66 -7.24 2.60 2.53
N GLU A 67 -8.16 2.21 1.64
CA GLU A 67 -9.60 2.25 1.93
C GLU A 67 -9.98 1.29 3.05
N LEU A 68 -9.43 0.06 3.04
CA LEU A 68 -9.63 -0.92 4.10
C LEU A 68 -9.10 -0.41 5.45
N TRP A 69 -7.89 0.16 5.46
CA TRP A 69 -7.29 0.75 6.65
C TRP A 69 -8.16 1.86 7.24
N GLN A 70 -8.67 2.77 6.41
CA GLN A 70 -9.57 3.84 6.87
C GLN A 70 -10.83 3.29 7.54
N GLN A 71 -11.41 2.21 6.99
CA GLN A 71 -12.57 1.56 7.58
C GLN A 71 -12.23 0.93 8.94
N GLN A 72 -11.10 0.23 9.04
CA GLN A 72 -10.61 -0.36 10.28
C GLN A 72 -10.31 0.72 11.34
N GLN A 73 -9.65 1.81 10.96
CA GLN A 73 -9.40 2.97 11.80
C GLN A 73 -10.70 3.56 12.35
N ALA A 74 -11.69 3.79 11.49
CA ALA A 74 -12.97 4.37 11.88
C ALA A 74 -13.74 3.46 12.86
N GLU A 75 -13.61 2.14 12.70
CA GLU A 75 -14.22 1.19 13.63
C GLU A 75 -13.49 1.16 14.98
N LEU A 76 -12.16 1.18 14.97
CA LEU A 76 -11.36 1.22 16.20
C LEU A 76 -11.53 2.53 16.97
N ALA A 77 -11.73 3.65 16.28
CA ALA A 77 -11.98 4.94 16.93
C ALA A 77 -13.25 4.95 17.79
N LYS A 78 -14.19 4.01 17.56
CA LYS A 78 -15.39 3.83 18.40
C LYS A 78 -15.13 2.99 19.65
N GLN A 79 -13.95 2.37 19.74
CA GLN A 79 -13.59 1.41 20.77
C GLN A 79 -12.45 1.96 21.63
N THR A 80 -12.42 1.52 22.89
CA THR A 80 -11.33 1.78 23.82
C THR A 80 -10.67 0.47 24.21
N CYS A 81 -9.41 0.53 24.61
CA CYS A 81 -8.69 -0.63 25.12
C CYS A 81 -9.35 -1.11 26.43
N PRO A 82 -9.74 -2.39 26.56
CA PRO A 82 -10.38 -2.88 27.79
C PRO A 82 -9.49 -2.77 29.04
N ASN A 83 -8.17 -2.78 28.87
CA ASN A 83 -7.21 -2.70 29.98
C ASN A 83 -6.91 -1.27 30.45
N CYS A 84 -6.79 -0.32 29.51
CA CYS A 84 -6.29 1.03 29.83
C CYS A 84 -7.25 2.15 29.44
N GLU A 85 -8.41 1.80 28.85
CA GLU A 85 -9.48 2.70 28.40
C GLU A 85 -9.05 3.78 27.38
N CYS A 86 -7.80 3.78 26.93
CA CYS A 86 -7.31 4.67 25.90
C CYS A 86 -7.98 4.37 24.54
N SER A 87 -8.16 5.41 23.74
CA SER A 87 -8.66 5.31 22.37
C SER A 87 -7.74 4.47 21.48
N LEU A 88 -8.32 3.58 20.70
CA LEU A 88 -7.61 2.75 19.72
C LEU A 88 -7.49 3.50 18.38
N PRO A 89 -6.50 3.16 17.53
CA PRO A 89 -5.49 2.10 17.68
C PRO A 89 -4.25 2.47 18.51
N ALA A 90 -4.07 3.74 18.91
CA ALA A 90 -2.90 4.14 19.69
C ALA A 90 -2.83 3.37 21.03
N GLY A 91 -3.95 3.33 21.76
CA GLY A 91 -4.08 2.58 23.02
C GLY A 91 -2.97 2.96 24.02
N CYS A 92 -2.45 1.96 24.73
CA CYS A 92 -1.30 2.14 25.65
C CYS A 92 0.07 2.19 24.95
N GLY A 93 0.14 2.26 23.61
CA GLY A 93 1.40 2.18 22.87
C GLY A 93 2.19 0.86 23.08
N GLY A 94 1.50 -0.20 23.50
CA GLY A 94 2.10 -1.51 23.79
C GLY A 94 2.66 -1.68 25.20
N ALA A 95 2.53 -0.70 26.11
CA ALA A 95 3.04 -0.80 27.48
C ALA A 95 2.49 -2.01 28.25
N PHE A 96 1.25 -2.42 27.95
CA PHE A 96 0.59 -3.57 28.58
C PHE A 96 0.48 -4.80 27.66
N LYS A 97 1.26 -4.84 26.57
CA LYS A 97 1.23 -5.96 25.62
C LYS A 97 1.61 -7.26 26.32
N GLY A 98 0.78 -8.29 26.17
CA GLY A 98 0.92 -9.58 26.86
C GLY A 98 -0.09 -9.77 28.00
N GLN A 99 -0.73 -8.70 28.48
CA GLN A 99 -1.91 -8.82 29.34
C GLN A 99 -3.13 -9.24 28.51
N PRO A 100 -3.96 -10.17 29.00
CA PRO A 100 -5.09 -10.70 28.23
C PRO A 100 -6.14 -9.62 27.89
N GLU A 101 -6.29 -8.60 28.73
CA GLU A 101 -7.25 -7.51 28.55
C GLU A 101 -6.72 -6.42 27.60
N CYS A 102 -5.44 -6.43 27.27
CA CYS A 102 -4.84 -5.42 26.41
C CYS A 102 -5.15 -5.70 24.94
N TRP A 103 -5.74 -4.72 24.26
CA TRP A 103 -6.03 -4.82 22.83
C TRP A 103 -4.77 -5.11 21.98
N HIS A 104 -3.59 -4.59 22.36
CA HIS A 104 -2.32 -4.85 21.65
C HIS A 104 -1.82 -6.31 21.77
N THR A 105 -2.49 -7.18 22.54
CA THR A 105 -2.11 -8.60 22.67
C THR A 105 -2.66 -9.46 21.52
N GLU A 106 -3.88 -9.16 21.06
CA GLU A 106 -4.57 -9.90 20.00
C GLU A 106 -5.22 -9.02 18.92
N GLY A 107 -5.69 -7.84 19.29
CA GLY A 107 -6.40 -6.92 18.40
C GLY A 107 -5.48 -6.31 17.33
N ASP A 108 -4.24 -5.98 17.67
CA ASP A 108 -3.25 -5.44 16.72
C ASP A 108 -2.94 -6.42 15.57
N LYS A 109 -2.89 -7.73 15.87
CA LYS A 109 -2.66 -8.80 14.89
C LYS A 109 -3.76 -8.87 13.83
N LYS A 110 -4.99 -8.44 14.16
CA LYS A 110 -6.11 -8.42 13.22
C LYS A 110 -5.99 -7.28 12.19
N LEU A 111 -5.13 -6.29 12.44
CA LEU A 111 -4.81 -5.21 11.50
C LEU A 111 -3.58 -5.51 10.65
N ALA A 112 -2.76 -6.47 11.04
CA ALA A 112 -1.59 -6.85 10.25
C ALA A 112 -2.02 -7.52 8.93
N LEU A 113 -1.38 -7.13 7.84
CA LEU A 113 -1.49 -7.75 6.52
C LEU A 113 -0.71 -9.06 6.42
#